data_AF-A0A955L252-F1
#
_entry.id   AF-A0A955L252-F1
#
_cell.length_a   1.000
_cell.length_b   1.000
_cell.length_c   1.000
_cell.angle_alpha   90.00
_cell.angle_beta   90.00
_cell.angle_gamma   90.00
#
_symmetry.space_group_name_H-M   'P 1'
#
loop_
_entity.id
_entity.type
_entity.pdbx_description
1 polymer ?
#
loop_
_entity_poly.entity_id
_entity_poly.type
_entity_poly.pdbx_seq_one_letter_code
_entity_poly.pdbx_strand_id
1 'polypeptide(L)'
;MNEESIKKITDDVTAILLKKNADYGGASFDLGLNGNMVHLWDKVKRYKSLIGCDKKEPNFESLEDTLKDIIGYAIIGLHILDDETIKDKIYG
;
A
#
# COMPACT_ATOMS: atom_id res chain seq x y z
N MET A 1 -18.78 -12.42 3.68
CA MET A 1 -17.41 -12.24 4.19
C MET A 1 -17.21 -13.25 5.31
N ASN A 2 -16.21 -14.12 5.20
CA ASN A 2 -15.83 -15.11 6.21
C ASN A 2 -14.33 -15.03 6.49
N GLU A 3 -13.86 -15.63 7.58
CA GLU A 3 -12.44 -15.55 7.99
C GLU A 3 -11.49 -16.02 6.87
N GLU A 4 -11.82 -17.13 6.20
CA GLU A 4 -11.02 -17.69 5.11
C GLU A 4 -10.86 -16.72 3.93
N SER A 5 -11.93 -16.02 3.54
CA SER A 5 -11.90 -15.01 2.48
C SER A 5 -11.04 -13.81 2.86
N ILE A 6 -11.05 -13.40 4.14
CA ILE A 6 -10.22 -12.29 4.63
C ILE A 6 -8.76 -12.72 4.65
N LYS A 7 -8.46 -13.91 5.20
CA LYS A 7 -7.09 -14.45 5.27
C LYS A 7 -6.46 -14.55 3.90
N LYS A 8 -7.19 -15.08 2.92
CA LYS A 8 -6.70 -15.16 1.54
C LYS A 8 -6.26 -13.79 1.01
N ILE A 9 -7.05 -12.74 1.24
CA ILE A 9 -6.71 -11.38 0.80
C ILE A 9 -5.48 -10.85 1.54
N THR A 10 -5.40 -11.05 2.86
CA THR A 10 -4.26 -10.58 3.64
C THR A 10 -2.97 -11.33 3.29
N ASP A 11 -3.04 -12.64 3.06
CA ASP A 11 -1.90 -13.48 2.69
C ASP A 11 -1.35 -13.06 1.31
N ASP A 12 -2.23 -12.79 0.34
CA ASP A 12 -1.86 -12.22 -0.96
C ASP A 12 -1.10 -10.89 -0.78
N VAL A 13 -1.62 -9.98 0.05
CA VAL A 13 -0.99 -8.68 0.31
C VAL A 13 0.37 -8.86 1.00
N THR A 14 0.47 -9.77 1.98
CA THR A 14 1.72 -10.10 2.63
C THR A 14 2.76 -10.59 1.62
N ALA A 15 2.38 -11.48 0.70
CA ALA A 15 3.29 -11.96 -0.34
C ALA A 15 3.78 -10.84 -1.27
N ILE A 16 2.88 -9.91 -1.65
CA ILE A 16 3.23 -8.72 -2.45
C ILE A 16 4.22 -7.83 -1.69
N LEU A 17 3.97 -7.55 -0.42
CA LEU A 17 4.84 -6.72 0.41
C LEU A 17 6.23 -7.34 0.59
N LEU A 18 6.30 -8.65 0.87
CA LEU A 18 7.57 -9.36 1.01
C LEU A 18 8.39 -9.32 -0.29
N LYS A 19 7.73 -9.50 -1.44
CA LYS A 19 8.38 -9.38 -2.74
C LYS A 19 8.91 -7.97 -2.98
N LYS A 20 8.09 -6.93 -2.73
CA LYS A 20 8.52 -5.53 -2.84
C LYS A 20 9.68 -5.20 -1.90
N ASN A 21 9.67 -5.71 -0.68
CA ASN A 21 10.76 -5.50 0.27
C ASN A 21 12.09 -6.11 -0.23
N ALA A 22 12.02 -7.29 -0.84
CA ALA A 22 13.19 -7.92 -1.47
C ALA A 22 13.70 -7.12 -2.69
N ASP A 23 12.79 -6.58 -3.50
CA ASP A 23 13.12 -5.84 -4.73
C ASP A 23 13.66 -4.41 -4.45
N TYR A 24 13.17 -3.73 -3.42
CA TYR A 24 13.44 -2.30 -3.17
C TYR A 24 14.29 -2.00 -1.93
N GLY A 25 14.68 -3.02 -1.14
CA GLY A 25 15.69 -2.89 -0.08
C GLY A 25 15.41 -1.83 0.99
N GLY A 26 14.14 -1.48 1.22
CA GLY A 26 13.75 -0.48 2.22
C GLY A 26 13.55 0.95 1.71
N ALA A 27 13.69 1.23 0.41
CA ALA A 27 13.51 2.59 -0.13
C ALA A 27 12.13 3.22 0.14
N SER A 28 11.12 2.43 0.54
CA SER A 28 9.80 2.93 0.95
C SER A 28 9.77 3.58 2.34
N PHE A 29 10.84 3.46 3.14
CA PHE A 29 10.94 3.99 4.49
C PHE A 29 11.61 5.37 4.57
N ASP A 30 12.31 5.78 3.51
CA ASP A 30 13.22 6.95 3.50
C ASP A 30 12.56 8.31 3.76
N LEU A 31 11.23 8.40 3.65
CA LEU A 31 10.44 9.62 3.86
C LEU A 31 9.43 9.49 5.01
N GLY A 32 9.57 8.44 5.83
CA GLY A 32 8.68 8.14 6.94
C GLY A 32 7.19 8.10 6.54
N LEU A 33 6.33 8.53 7.46
CA LEU A 33 4.88 8.56 7.25
C LEU A 33 4.44 9.60 6.20
N ASN A 34 5.21 10.67 5.99
CA ASN A 34 4.89 11.63 4.94
C ASN A 34 5.00 11.02 3.54
N GLY A 35 6.08 10.29 3.27
CA GLY A 35 6.21 9.54 2.01
C GLY A 35 5.12 8.49 1.86
N ASN A 36 4.84 7.74 2.93
CA ASN A 36 3.76 6.77 2.97
C ASN A 36 2.39 7.38 2.62
N MET A 37 2.07 8.54 3.21
CA MET A 37 0.83 9.27 2.94
C MET A 37 0.70 9.66 1.46
N VAL A 38 1.78 10.12 0.83
CA VAL A 38 1.77 10.46 -0.61
C VAL A 38 1.44 9.23 -1.46
N HIS A 39 2.04 8.09 -1.15
CA HIS A 39 1.74 6.84 -1.85
C HIS A 39 0.30 6.37 -1.65
N LEU A 40 -0.22 6.42 -0.41
CA LEU A 40 -1.64 6.14 -0.13
C LEU A 40 -2.56 7.06 -0.93
N TRP A 41 -2.25 8.35 -0.95
CA TRP A 41 -3.05 9.35 -1.66
C TRP A 41 -3.12 9.07 -3.16
N ASP A 42 -2.00 8.70 -3.79
CA ASP A 42 -1.99 8.35 -5.21
C ASP A 42 -2.80 7.09 -5.53
N LYS A 43 -2.76 6.08 -4.65
CA LYS A 43 -3.58 4.86 -4.80
C LYS A 43 -5.06 5.15 -4.59
N VAL A 44 -5.42 6.01 -3.64
CA VAL A 44 -6.81 6.46 -3.44
C VAL A 44 -7.32 7.29 -4.63
N LYS A 45 -6.51 8.19 -5.20
CA LYS A 45 -6.87 8.90 -6.43
C LYS A 45 -7.12 7.93 -7.58
N ARG A 46 -6.28 6.90 -7.74
CA ARG A 46 -6.48 5.87 -8.75
C ARG A 46 -7.77 5.10 -8.53
N TYR A 47 -8.01 4.66 -7.29
CA TYR A 47 -9.24 3.99 -6.92
C TYR A 47 -10.47 4.82 -7.31
N LYS A 48 -10.47 6.11 -6.95
CA LYS A 48 -11.51 7.07 -7.35
C LYS A 48 -11.65 7.17 -8.88
N SER A 49 -10.55 7.18 -9.63
CA SER A 49 -10.58 7.26 -11.10
C SER A 49 -11.14 5.99 -11.76
N LEU A 50 -10.95 4.81 -11.14
CA LEU A 50 -11.42 3.53 -11.69
C LEU A 50 -12.93 3.32 -11.43
N ILE A 51 -13.45 3.82 -10.30
CA ILE A 51 -14.88 3.71 -9.94
C ILE A 51 -15.71 4.93 -10.37
N GLY A 52 -15.06 6.06 -10.68
CA GLY A 52 -15.71 7.32 -10.99
C GLY A 52 -16.44 7.35 -12.33
N CYS A 53 -17.25 8.40 -12.54
CA CYS A 53 -18.06 8.56 -13.75
C CYS A 53 -17.22 8.72 -15.03
N ASP A 54 -16.03 9.29 -14.94
CA ASP A 54 -15.05 9.35 -16.03
C ASP A 54 -14.24 8.04 -16.09
N LYS A 55 -14.91 6.95 -16.47
CA LYS A 55 -14.29 5.63 -16.66
C LYS A 55 -13.17 5.71 -17.70
N LYS A 56 -11.96 6.05 -17.26
CA LYS A 56 -10.75 5.79 -18.03
C LYS A 56 -10.51 4.29 -17.98
N GLU A 57 -10.31 3.68 -19.14
CA GLU A 57 -9.94 2.26 -19.17
C GLU A 57 -8.69 2.04 -18.31
N PRO A 58 -8.63 0.94 -17.52
CA PRO A 58 -7.48 0.66 -16.69
C PRO A 58 -6.24 0.45 -17.58
N ASN A 59 -5.39 1.46 -17.67
CA ASN A 59 -4.07 1.33 -18.30
C ASN A 59 -3.17 0.50 -17.38
N PHE A 60 -3.30 -0.82 -17.44
CA PHE A 60 -2.36 -1.83 -16.92
C PHE A 60 -2.44 -2.24 -15.43
N GLU A 61 -3.33 -1.69 -14.60
CA GLU A 61 -3.48 -2.12 -13.19
C GLU A 61 -4.96 -2.17 -12.82
N SER A 62 -5.39 -3.29 -12.21
CA SER A 62 -6.80 -3.53 -11.93
C SER A 62 -7.29 -2.81 -10.67
N LEU A 63 -8.61 -2.79 -10.48
CA LEU A 63 -9.23 -2.30 -9.25
C LEU A 63 -8.79 -3.12 -8.03
N GLU A 64 -8.66 -4.44 -8.21
CA GLU A 64 -8.21 -5.36 -7.16
C GLU A 64 -6.77 -5.05 -6.74
N ASP A 65 -5.87 -4.88 -7.70
CA ASP A 65 -4.47 -4.52 -7.44
C ASP A 65 -4.38 -3.18 -6.69
N THR A 66 -5.21 -2.21 -7.09
CA THR A 66 -5.27 -0.89 -6.44
C THR A 66 -5.71 -1.01 -4.98
N LEU A 67 -6.71 -1.85 -4.68
CA LEU A 67 -7.15 -2.09 -3.29
C LEU A 67 -6.10 -2.83 -2.48
N LYS A 68 -5.44 -3.84 -3.06
CA LYS A 68 -4.32 -4.57 -2.42
C LYS A 68 -3.15 -3.63 -2.10
N ASP A 69 -2.83 -2.69 -3.00
CA ASP A 69 -1.82 -1.66 -2.75
C ASP A 69 -2.18 -0.73 -1.60
N ILE A 70 -3.43 -0.30 -1.48
CA ILE A 70 -3.88 0.54 -0.35
C ILE A 70 -3.69 -0.21 0.98
N ILE A 71 -4.08 -1.49 1.04
CA ILE A 71 -3.85 -2.34 2.22
C ILE A 71 -2.35 -2.44 2.50
N GLY A 72 -1.55 -2.67 1.46
CA GLY A 72 -0.11 -2.79 1.57
C GLY A 72 0.56 -1.55 2.15
N TYR A 73 0.24 -0.36 1.63
CA TYR A 73 0.80 0.89 2.15
C TYR A 73 0.31 1.22 3.57
N ALA A 74 -0.92 0.85 3.94
CA ALA A 74 -1.38 0.98 5.33
C ALA A 74 -0.56 0.09 6.29
N ILE A 75 -0.25 -1.15 5.89
CA ILE A 75 0.63 -2.04 6.66
C ILE A 75 2.04 -1.45 6.80
N ILE A 76 2.60 -0.88 5.72
CA ILE A 76 3.91 -0.20 5.78
C ILE A 76 3.88 0.97 6.77
N GLY A 77 2.82 1.77 6.77
CA GLY A 77 2.66 2.88 7.73
C GLY A 77 2.62 2.40 9.19
N LEU A 78 1.92 1.29 9.45
CA LEU A 78 1.93 0.65 10.77
C LEU A 78 3.31 0.11 11.14
N HIS A 79 4.05 -0.46 10.18
CA HIS A 79 5.41 -0.93 10.41
C HIS A 79 6.36 0.21 10.78
N ILE A 80 6.26 1.37 10.10
CA ILE A 80 7.02 2.58 10.45
C ILE A 80 6.68 3.06 11.87
N LEU A 81 5.41 2.98 12.26
CA LEU A 81 4.96 3.35 13.60
C LEU A 81 5.49 2.41 14.68
N ASP A 82 5.60 1.12 14.38
CA ASP A 82 6.07 0.08 15.32
C ASP A 82 7.59 0.05 15.44
N ASP A 83 8.33 0.38 14.36
CA ASP A 83 9.78 0.36 14.34
C ASP A 83 10.39 1.42 15.27
N GLU A 84 10.97 1.00 16.39
CA GLU A 84 11.61 1.88 17.38
C GLU A 84 12.97 2.44 16.91
N THR A 85 13.55 1.90 15.84
CA THR A 85 14.84 2.36 15.31
C THR A 85 14.71 3.64 14.47
N ILE A 86 13.51 3.95 13.98
CA ILE A 86 13.20 5.17 13.23
C ILE A 86 13.01 6.33 14.21
N LYS A 87 13.98 7.26 14.22
CA LYS A 87 13.95 8.44 15.11
C LYS A 87 12.92 9.48 14.69
N ASP A 88 12.77 9.74 13.39
CA ASP A 88 11.75 10.65 12.84
C ASP A 88 10.74 9.87 11.98
N LYS A 89 9.72 9.33 12.64
CA LYS A 89 8.67 8.56 11.97
C LYS A 89 7.82 9.39 11.01
N ILE A 90 7.80 10.72 11.17
CA ILE A 90 6.93 11.59 10.39
C ILE A 90 7.63 12.02 9.09
N TYR A 91 8.89 12.44 9.17
CA TYR A 91 9.61 13.00 8.03
C TYR A 91 10.67 12.08 7.42
N GLY A 92 11.04 10.97 8.09
CA GLY A 92 12.14 10.09 7.70
C GLY A 92 13.43 10.45 8.42
#